data_AF-A0A1E5KZG8-F1
#
_entry.id   AF-A0A1E5KZG8-F1
#
_cell.length_a   1.000
_cell.length_b   1.000
_cell.length_c   1.000
_cell.angle_alpha   90.00
_cell.angle_beta   90.00
_cell.angle_gamma   90.00
#
_symmetry.space_group_name_H-M   'P 1'
#
loop_
_entity.id
_entity.type
_entity.pdbx_description
1 polymer ?
#
loop_
_entity_poly.entity_id
_entity_poly.type
_entity_poly.pdbx_seq_one_letter_code
_entity_poly.pdbx_strand_id
1 'polypeptide(L)'
;MDSDCQLLATEFLAGLSPKEKTNLYNDLLALEDVHQLNQDITYYTFKNLKRVAKRHSERRKRSFQYINKYNNELLIHQIHEQHFFKNIYRIQIFINLQEVNYTFVECLLSSLRAPTLENMFTYQEISI
;
A
#
# COMPACT_ATOMS: atom_id res chain seq x y z
N MET A 1 3.64 -18.93 -8.33
CA MET A 1 4.10 -17.86 -7.43
C MET A 1 3.15 -16.68 -7.49
N ASP A 2 2.78 -16.17 -8.67
CA ASP A 2 1.79 -15.06 -8.76
C ASP A 2 0.35 -15.50 -8.46
N SER A 3 -0.04 -16.73 -8.80
CA SER A 3 -1.40 -17.24 -8.59
C SER A 3 -1.83 -17.29 -7.12
N ASP A 4 -0.92 -17.68 -6.21
CA ASP A 4 -1.23 -17.75 -4.78
C ASP A 4 -1.40 -16.34 -4.16
N CYS A 5 -0.58 -15.39 -4.62
CA CYS A 5 -0.70 -13.97 -4.25
C CYS A 5 -2.03 -13.37 -4.73
N GLN A 6 -2.43 -13.71 -5.95
CA GLN A 6 -3.69 -13.25 -6.55
C GLN A 6 -4.89 -13.81 -5.78
N LEU A 7 -4.87 -15.11 -5.44
CA LEU A 7 -5.93 -15.75 -4.65
C LEU A 7 -6.07 -15.09 -3.28
N LEU A 8 -4.97 -14.93 -2.54
CA LEU A 8 -4.97 -14.26 -1.24
C LEU A 8 -5.49 -12.82 -1.31
N ALA A 9 -5.12 -12.08 -2.37
CA ALA A 9 -5.63 -10.74 -2.60
C ALA A 9 -7.16 -10.75 -2.84
N THR A 10 -7.66 -11.66 -3.69
CA THR A 10 -9.10 -11.76 -3.95
C THR A 10 -9.91 -12.18 -2.72
N GLU A 11 -9.41 -13.12 -1.93
CA GLU A 11 -10.03 -13.55 -0.67
C GLU A 11 -10.08 -12.42 0.36
N PHE A 12 -8.99 -11.66 0.51
CA PHE A 12 -8.95 -10.52 1.39
C PHE A 12 -9.97 -9.45 0.99
N LEU A 13 -10.03 -9.12 -0.30
CA LEU A 13 -10.95 -8.13 -0.87
C LEU A 13 -12.42 -8.58 -0.78
N ALA A 14 -12.71 -9.88 -0.88
CA ALA A 14 -14.07 -10.40 -0.72
C ALA A 14 -14.66 -10.08 0.66
N GLY A 15 -13.81 -9.94 1.68
CA GLY A 15 -14.21 -9.56 3.04
C GLY A 15 -14.42 -8.06 3.27
N LEU A 16 -14.12 -7.20 2.29
CA LEU A 16 -14.24 -5.74 2.41
C LEU A 16 -15.55 -5.23 1.80
N SER A 17 -16.15 -4.23 2.43
CA SER A 17 -17.27 -3.48 1.85
C SER A 17 -16.84 -2.67 0.63
N PRO A 18 -17.75 -2.28 -0.28
CA PRO A 18 -17.43 -1.45 -1.44
C PRO A 18 -16.74 -0.14 -1.05
N LYS A 19 -17.16 0.49 0.06
CA LYS A 19 -16.54 1.72 0.58
C LYS A 19 -15.10 1.49 1.06
N GLU A 20 -14.86 0.39 1.76
CA GLU A 20 -13.51 0.02 2.22
C GLU A 20 -12.60 -0.36 1.05
N LYS A 21 -13.13 -1.04 0.02
CA LYS A 21 -12.41 -1.32 -1.23
C LYS A 21 -11.96 -0.03 -1.91
N THR A 22 -12.84 0.96 -2.04
CA THR A 22 -12.49 2.26 -2.65
C THR A 22 -11.45 3.01 -1.83
N ASN A 23 -11.58 3.04 -0.50
CA ASN A 23 -10.60 3.67 0.37
C ASN A 23 -9.24 2.99 0.27
N LEU A 24 -9.22 1.65 0.37
CA LEU A 24 -8.02 0.84 0.18
C LEU A 24 -7.39 1.10 -1.19
N TYR A 25 -8.19 1.11 -2.26
CA TYR A 25 -7.69 1.38 -3.61
C TYR A 25 -6.99 2.75 -3.71
N ASN A 26 -7.61 3.81 -3.20
CA ASN A 26 -7.01 5.14 -3.19
C ASN A 26 -5.72 5.20 -2.37
N ASP A 27 -5.70 4.55 -1.20
CA ASP A 27 -4.52 4.48 -0.35
C ASP A 27 -3.39 3.67 -1.00
N LEU A 28 -3.71 2.58 -1.72
CA LEU A 28 -2.75 1.77 -2.48
C LEU A 28 -2.21 2.52 -3.71
N LEU A 29 -3.02 3.32 -4.40
CA LEU A 29 -2.54 4.19 -5.48
C LEU A 29 -1.54 5.23 -4.95
N ALA A 30 -1.88 5.89 -3.84
CA ALA A 30 -0.95 6.82 -3.20
C ALA A 30 0.34 6.12 -2.72
N LEU A 31 0.25 4.85 -2.31
CA LEU A 31 1.41 4.02 -1.96
C LEU A 31 2.27 3.69 -3.19
N GLU A 32 1.65 3.37 -4.33
CA GLU A 32 2.32 3.09 -5.61
C GLU A 32 3.10 4.30 -6.11
N ASP A 33 2.49 5.48 -6.11
CA ASP A 33 3.15 6.74 -6.51
C ASP A 33 4.38 7.02 -5.63
N VAL A 34 4.23 6.86 -4.31
CA VAL A 34 5.35 7.06 -3.37
C VAL A 34 6.42 5.99 -3.56
N HIS A 35 6.04 4.73 -3.83
CA HIS A 35 7.00 3.67 -4.10
C HIS A 35 7.82 3.96 -5.36
N GLN A 36 7.17 4.32 -6.47
CA GLN A 36 7.84 4.69 -7.72
C GLN A 36 8.76 5.90 -7.56
N LEU A 37 8.31 6.94 -6.86
CA LEU A 37 9.14 8.14 -6.58
C LEU A 37 10.37 7.84 -5.72
N ASN A 38 10.35 6.79 -4.90
CA ASN A 38 11.45 6.45 -3.99
C ASN A 38 12.28 5.24 -4.43
N GLN A 39 11.82 4.44 -5.41
CA GLN A 39 12.55 3.28 -5.94
C GLN A 39 13.92 3.69 -6.55
N ASP A 40 14.00 4.87 -7.15
CA ASP A 40 15.20 5.33 -7.88
C ASP A 40 16.08 6.31 -7.10
N ILE A 41 15.75 6.65 -5.84
CA ILE A 41 16.36 7.84 -5.23
C ILE A 41 16.89 7.64 -3.81
N THR A 42 18.17 7.29 -3.73
CA THR A 42 19.01 7.59 -2.55
C THR A 42 19.45 9.05 -2.58
N TYR A 43 18.74 9.93 -1.87
CA TYR A 43 19.16 11.32 -1.70
C TYR A 43 20.24 11.46 -0.62
N TYR A 44 21.46 11.85 -1.01
CA TYR A 44 22.47 12.33 -0.07
C TYR A 44 22.29 13.84 0.16
N THR A 45 21.79 14.22 1.34
CA THR A 45 21.50 15.63 1.66
C THR A 45 22.74 16.36 2.18
N PHE A 46 23.77 16.55 1.36
CA PHE A 46 25.01 17.26 1.78
C PHE A 46 24.88 18.80 1.90
N LYS A 47 23.68 19.39 1.77
CA LYS A 47 23.52 20.86 1.76
C LYS A 47 23.53 21.55 3.13
N ASN A 48 23.57 20.83 4.26
CA ASN A 48 23.44 21.44 5.59
C ASN A 48 24.52 21.01 6.60
N LEU A 49 25.80 21.03 6.20
CA LEU A 49 26.95 20.77 7.08
C LEU A 49 27.06 21.70 8.32
N LYS A 50 26.23 22.75 8.42
CA LYS A 50 26.27 23.70 9.56
C LYS A 50 25.31 23.37 10.72
N ARG A 51 24.54 22.27 10.67
CA ARG A 51 23.55 21.91 11.72
C ARG A 51 23.77 20.52 12.36
N VAL A 52 25.00 20.02 12.35
CA VAL A 52 25.33 18.64 12.77
C VAL A 52 25.13 18.36 14.26
N ALA A 53 24.98 19.38 15.11
CA ALA A 53 25.02 19.16 16.57
C ALA A 53 23.66 18.85 17.25
N LYS A 54 22.50 18.84 16.58
CA LYS A 54 21.20 18.83 17.30
C LYS A 54 20.02 18.03 16.75
N ARG A 55 20.13 17.20 15.72
CA ARG A 55 18.94 16.53 15.15
C ARG A 55 19.00 15.01 15.26
N HIS A 56 18.54 14.50 16.40
CA HIS A 56 18.04 13.14 16.47
C HIS A 56 16.80 13.00 15.57
N SER A 57 16.95 12.21 14.51
CA SER A 57 15.94 11.26 13.98
C SER A 57 14.47 11.72 14.02
N GLU A 58 14.04 12.54 13.06
CA GLU A 58 12.60 12.63 12.76
C GLU A 58 12.19 11.34 12.04
N ARG A 59 11.64 10.39 12.78
CA ARG A 59 11.10 9.12 12.25
C ARG A 59 9.62 9.31 12.00
N ARG A 60 9.23 9.66 10.76
CA ARG A 60 7.81 9.78 10.41
C ARG A 60 7.33 8.42 9.91
N LYS A 61 6.49 7.77 10.72
CA LYS A 61 5.83 6.49 10.39
C LYS A 61 4.36 6.78 10.08
N ARG A 62 3.91 6.46 8.86
CA ARG A 62 2.48 6.36 8.53
C ARG A 62 2.12 4.88 8.49
N SER A 63 1.01 4.51 9.13
CA SER A 63 0.53 3.13 9.15
C SER A 63 -0.91 3.09 8.69
N PHE A 64 -1.21 2.18 7.78
CA PHE A 64 -2.56 1.84 7.38
C PHE A 64 -2.89 0.48 7.97
N GLN A 65 -4.09 0.34 8.51
CA GLN A 65 -4.58 -0.89 9.09
C GLN A 65 -5.99 -1.12 8.56
N TYR A 66 -6.21 -2.27 7.96
CA TYR A 66 -7.51 -2.72 7.46
C TYR A 66 -7.79 -4.08 8.05
N ILE A 67 -8.98 -4.25 8.61
CA ILE A 67 -9.46 -5.54 9.09
C ILE A 67 -10.72 -5.85 8.30
N ASN A 68 -10.74 -7.01 7.65
CA ASN A 68 -11.89 -7.43 6.87
C ASN A 68 -12.92 -8.18 7.73
N LYS A 69 -14.07 -8.53 7.15
CA LYS A 69 -15.13 -9.28 7.86
C LYS A 69 -14.72 -10.69 8.32
N TYR A 70 -13.67 -11.25 7.73
CA TYR A 70 -13.10 -12.55 8.12
C TYR A 70 -12.04 -12.41 9.22
N ASN A 71 -11.90 -11.21 9.80
CA ASN A 71 -10.88 -10.87 10.79
C ASN A 71 -9.44 -11.04 10.26
N ASN A 72 -9.26 -11.01 8.94
CA ASN A 72 -7.94 -10.90 8.33
C ASN A 72 -7.50 -9.44 8.39
N GLU A 73 -6.27 -9.23 8.83
CA GLU A 73 -5.66 -7.93 9.01
C GLU A 73 -4.63 -7.67 7.92
N LEU A 74 -4.75 -6.53 7.23
CA LEU A 74 -3.73 -5.97 6.37
C LEU A 74 -3.17 -4.72 7.02
N LEU A 75 -1.86 -4.72 7.21
CA LEU A 75 -1.16 -3.62 7.84
C LEU A 75 0.01 -3.17 6.97
N ILE A 76 0.03 -1.88 6.62
CA ILE A 76 1.02 -1.29 5.73
C ILE A 76 1.74 -0.19 6.51
N HIS A 77 3.05 -0.32 6.65
CA HIS A 77 3.91 0.67 7.27
C HIS A 77 4.73 1.40 6.21
N GLN A 78 4.57 2.72 6.15
CA GLN A 78 5.48 3.61 5.45
C GLN A 78 6.42 4.25 6.47
N ILE A 79 7.70 3.95 6.36
CA ILE A 79 8.72 4.43 7.29
C ILE A 79 9.65 5.37 6.53
N HIS A 80 9.70 6.63 6.96
CA HIS A 80 10.73 7.58 6.57
C HIS A 80 11.73 7.72 7.71
N GLU A 81 12.96 7.28 7.47
CA GLU A 81 14.07 7.44 8.41
C GLU A 81 15.08 8.44 7.87
N GLN A 82 15.43 9.45 8.66
CA GLN A 82 16.52 10.36 8.35
C GLN A 82 17.75 9.99 9.19
N HIS A 83 18.73 9.30 8.59
CA HIS A 83 19.97 8.88 9.23
C HIS A 83 21.15 9.66 8.65
N PHE A 84 21.83 10.48 9.47
CA PHE A 84 23.02 11.26 9.09
C PHE A 84 23.01 11.75 7.62
N PHE A 85 22.01 12.57 7.26
CA PHE A 85 21.81 13.14 5.90
C PHE A 85 21.26 12.22 4.81
N LYS A 86 21.08 10.93 5.09
CA LYS A 86 20.42 9.97 4.20
C LYS A 86 18.96 9.81 4.61
N ASN A 87 18.05 10.11 3.69
CA ASN A 87 16.64 9.75 3.85
C ASN A 87 16.48 8.33 3.31
N ILE A 88 15.99 7.43 4.15
CA ILE A 88 15.67 6.05 3.79
C ILE A 88 14.15 5.94 3.85
N TYR A 89 13.55 5.60 2.72
CA TYR A 89 12.14 5.24 2.65
C TYR A 89 12.02 3.73 2.58
N ARG A 90 11.22 3.14 3.48
CA ARG A 90 10.90 1.71 3.48
C ARG A 90 9.41 1.51 3.63
N ILE A 91 8.86 0.63 2.81
CA ILE A 91 7.50 0.10 2.96
C ILE A 91 7.62 -1.29 3.59
N GLN A 92 6.79 -1.58 4.59
CA GLN A 92 6.60 -2.93 5.12
C GLN A 92 5.12 -3.27 5.05
N ILE A 93 4.80 -4.48 4.60
CA ILE A 93 3.42 -4.93 4.44
C ILE A 93 3.27 -6.21 5.25
N PHE A 94 2.19 -6.31 6.00
CA PHE A 94 1.87 -7.45 6.84
C PHE A 94 0.45 -7.91 6.57
N ILE A 95 0.27 -9.22 6.44
CA ILE A 95 -1.04 -9.88 6.43
C ILE A 95 -1.08 -10.81 7.62
N ASN A 96 -2.06 -10.65 8.52
CA ASN A 96 -2.21 -11.50 9.70
C ASN A 96 -0.88 -11.65 10.47
N LEU A 97 -0.16 -10.54 10.66
CA LEU A 97 1.16 -10.44 11.29
C LEU A 97 2.33 -11.08 10.52
N GLN A 98 2.12 -11.61 9.32
CA GLN A 98 3.16 -12.14 8.45
C GLN A 98 3.65 -11.07 7.47
N GLU A 99 4.95 -10.78 7.45
CA GLU A 99 5.56 -9.83 6.51
C GLU A 99 5.48 -10.41 5.08
N VAL A 100 4.93 -9.62 4.15
CA VAL A 100 4.80 -9.97 2.74
C VAL A 100 5.50 -8.93 1.87
N ASN A 101 5.91 -9.36 0.68
CA ASN A 101 6.58 -8.48 -0.29
C ASN A 101 5.59 -7.48 -0.90
N TYR A 102 6.12 -6.40 -1.47
CA TYR A 102 5.38 -5.39 -2.22
C TYR A 102 4.60 -5.96 -3.42
N THR A 103 5.00 -7.12 -3.94
CA THR A 103 4.22 -7.87 -4.94
C THR A 103 2.77 -8.12 -4.50
N PHE A 104 2.51 -8.22 -3.20
CA PHE A 104 1.13 -8.34 -2.68
C PHE A 104 0.29 -7.08 -2.91
N VAL A 105 0.89 -5.89 -2.80
CA VAL A 105 0.21 -4.62 -3.13
C VAL A 105 -0.12 -4.56 -4.62
N GLU A 106 0.78 -5.06 -5.47
CA GLU A 106 0.54 -5.16 -6.92
C GLU A 106 -0.60 -6.14 -7.22
N CYS A 107 -0.66 -7.30 -6.54
CA CYS A 107 -1.77 -8.26 -6.63
C CYS A 107 -3.11 -7.65 -6.18
N LEU A 108 -3.12 -6.85 -5.11
CA LEU A 108 -4.31 -6.14 -4.62
C LEU A 108 -4.78 -5.08 -5.62
N LEU A 109 -3.85 -4.25 -6.13
CA LEU A 109 -4.15 -3.24 -7.13
C LEU A 109 -4.69 -3.87 -8.42
N SER A 110 -4.10 -4.99 -8.85
CA SER A 110 -4.55 -5.73 -10.04
C SER A 110 -5.96 -6.29 -9.85
N SER A 111 -6.24 -6.86 -8.68
CA SER A 111 -7.56 -7.39 -8.32
C SER A 111 -8.63 -6.30 -8.17
N LEU A 112 -8.24 -5.10 -7.73
CA LEU A 112 -9.13 -3.93 -7.62
C LEU A 112 -9.34 -3.21 -8.97
N ARG A 113 -8.35 -3.26 -9.87
CA ARG A 113 -8.43 -2.72 -11.25
C ARG A 113 -9.26 -3.62 -12.16
N ALA A 114 -9.30 -4.92 -11.90
CA ALA A 114 -10.15 -5.83 -12.63
C ALA A 114 -11.61 -5.33 -12.51
N PRO A 115 -12.30 -5.06 -13.63
CA PRO A 115 -13.69 -4.64 -13.57
C PRO A 115 -14.45 -5.76 -12.85
N THR A 116 -14.96 -5.46 -11.65
CA THR A 116 -15.89 -6.33 -10.96
C THR A 116 -17.04 -6.59 -11.93
N LEU A 117 -17.14 -7.82 -12.43
CA LEU A 117 -18.20 -8.32 -13.31
C LEU A 117 -19.61 -8.03 -12.77
N GLU A 118 -19.73 -7.66 -11.49
CA GLU A 118 -20.95 -7.18 -10.85
C GLU A 118 -21.53 -5.89 -11.47
N ASN A 119 -20.73 -5.08 -12.16
CA ASN A 119 -21.24 -3.90 -12.89
C ASN A 119 -21.71 -4.20 -14.33
N MET A 120 -21.56 -5.43 -14.84
CA MET A 120 -22.06 -5.79 -16.19
C MET A 120 -23.53 -6.22 -16.20
N PHE A 121 -24.13 -6.57 -15.06
CA PHE A 121 -25.52 -7.05 -15.03
C PHE A 121 -26.56 -5.95 -14.82
N THR A 122 -26.16 -4.71 -14.53
CA THR A 122 -27.10 -3.61 -14.23
C THR A 122 -27.48 -2.74 -15.43
N TYR A 123 -26.98 -3.04 -16.64
CA TYR A 123 -27.27 -2.24 -17.85
C TYR A 123 -28.08 -2.96 -18.93
N GLN A 124 -28.57 -4.19 -18.69
CA GLN A 124 -29.39 -4.92 -19.68
C GLN A 124 -30.91 -4.79 -19.49
N GLU A 125 -31.39 -4.10 -18.44
CA GLU A 125 -32.82 -3.85 -18.24
C GLU A 125 -33.18 -2.36 -18.33
N ILE A 126 -32.85 -1.67 -19.43
CA ILE A 126 -33.75 -0.64 -19.99
C ILE A 126 -33.49 -0.62 -21.50
N SER A 127 -34.34 -1.30 -22.25
CA SER A 127 -34.62 -0.98 -23.66
C SER A 127 -36.11 -1.27 -23.86
N ILE A 128 -36.91 -0.21 -23.68
CA ILE A 128 -38.31 -0.14 -24.12
C ILE A 128 -38.31 0.18 -25.61
#